data_AF-A0A914MGW9-F1
#
_entry.id   AF-A0A914MGW9-F1
#
_cell.length_a   1.000
_cell.length_b   1.000
_cell.length_c   1.000
_cell.angle_alpha   90.00
_cell.angle_beta   90.00
_cell.angle_gamma   90.00
#
_symmetry.space_group_name_H-M   'P 1'
#
loop_
_entity.id
_entity.type
_entity.pdbx_description
1 polymer ?
#
loop_
_entity_poly.entity_id
_entity_poly.type
_entity_poly.pdbx_seq_one_letter_code
_entity_poly.pdbx_strand_id
1 'polypeptide(L)'
;MLGINTIGSDIDMILIVEEYERNTGKPFDLMSEFFGDEEKALYHHLSKLDNVKNIQKVNTRIPLIELNYSNIDFDIVLILLPSEIPNTPNWIEKVLENEKNLAIGDRKILPLASYKANEFILEKILKEDLRAKNFRFAIIAMKIWAKKSSIYGNIFGFLSGSILSIFISKIYLLYPNANLHVLLQRIFLTFLTWLMSAHSITKTLLLNH
;
A
#
# COMPACT_ATOMS: atom_id res chain seq x y z
N MET A 1 -8.36 -1.40 -7.94
CA MET A 1 -7.99 0.01 -7.63
C MET A 1 -9.12 0.69 -6.87
N LEU A 2 -8.80 1.50 -5.85
CA LEU A 2 -9.81 2.21 -5.03
C LEU A 2 -10.54 3.36 -5.79
N GLY A 3 -10.01 3.79 -6.93
CA GLY A 3 -10.63 4.83 -7.78
C GLY A 3 -10.55 6.24 -7.18
N ILE A 4 -9.49 6.51 -6.42
CA ILE A 4 -9.21 7.79 -5.73
C ILE A 4 -7.94 8.48 -6.26
N ASN A 5 -7.38 7.96 -7.35
CA ASN A 5 -6.15 8.46 -7.94
C ASN A 5 -6.41 9.81 -8.62
N THR A 6 -5.46 10.72 -8.47
CA THR A 6 -5.51 12.04 -9.10
C THR A 6 -4.62 12.04 -10.34
N ILE A 7 -4.80 13.02 -11.24
CA ILE A 7 -3.87 13.22 -12.36
C ILE A 7 -2.45 13.40 -11.79
N GLY A 8 -1.48 12.67 -12.32
CA GLY A 8 -0.10 12.63 -11.83
C GLY A 8 0.10 11.78 -10.57
N SER A 9 -0.85 10.91 -10.21
CA SER A 9 -0.60 9.84 -9.24
C SER A 9 0.11 8.66 -9.92
N ASP A 10 1.05 8.11 -9.18
CA ASP A 10 1.74 6.85 -9.39
C ASP A 10 0.79 5.64 -9.34
N ILE A 11 1.27 4.53 -9.90
CA ILE A 11 0.66 3.21 -9.79
C ILE A 11 1.58 2.30 -8.99
N ASP A 12 1.15 1.95 -7.78
CA ASP A 12 1.77 0.88 -7.00
C ASP A 12 1.48 -0.49 -7.64
N MET A 13 2.53 -1.23 -7.98
CA MET A 13 2.45 -2.58 -8.51
C MET A 13 3.20 -3.56 -7.61
N ILE A 14 2.53 -4.65 -7.23
CA ILE A 14 3.17 -5.77 -6.54
C ILE A 14 3.28 -6.92 -7.54
N LEU A 15 4.50 -7.24 -7.93
CA LEU A 15 4.82 -8.41 -8.72
C LEU A 15 5.07 -9.59 -7.77
N ILE A 16 4.33 -10.66 -7.96
CA ILE A 16 4.45 -11.87 -7.14
C ILE A 16 5.10 -12.95 -8.01
N VAL A 17 6.17 -13.54 -7.50
CA VAL A 17 6.88 -14.65 -8.13
C VAL A 17 6.88 -15.82 -7.15
N GLU A 18 6.57 -17.00 -7.67
CA GLU A 18 6.68 -18.25 -6.94
C GLU A 18 8.13 -18.74 -6.99
N GLU A 19 8.63 -19.21 -5.86
CA GLU A 19 9.91 -19.88 -5.78
C GLU A 19 9.78 -21.24 -6.47
N TYR A 20 10.23 -21.29 -7.72
CA TYR A 20 10.35 -22.54 -8.44
C TYR A 20 11.76 -23.10 -8.22
N GLU A 21 11.86 -24.39 -7.86
CA GLU A 21 13.15 -25.08 -7.83
C GLU A 21 13.78 -25.01 -9.23
N ARG A 22 14.81 -24.18 -9.38
CA ARG A 22 15.60 -24.21 -10.60
C ARG A 22 16.36 -25.54 -10.62
N ASN A 23 16.25 -26.28 -11.72
CA ASN A 23 17.08 -27.46 -12.04
C ASN A 23 18.60 -27.18 -12.08
N THR A 24 19.05 -25.99 -11.66
CA THR A 24 20.43 -25.51 -11.71
C THR A 24 21.16 -25.64 -10.36
N GLY A 25 20.49 -26.09 -9.29
CA GLY A 25 21.10 -26.30 -7.96
C GLY A 25 21.62 -25.02 -7.27
N LYS A 26 21.27 -23.83 -7.80
CA LYS A 26 21.61 -22.53 -7.22
C LYS A 26 20.35 -21.92 -6.59
N PRO A 27 20.45 -21.36 -5.37
CA PRO A 27 19.32 -20.70 -4.72
C PRO A 27 18.84 -19.51 -5.55
N PHE A 28 17.53 -19.23 -5.50
CA PHE A 28 16.93 -18.10 -6.18
C PHE A 28 17.35 -16.79 -5.48
N ASP A 29 18.23 -16.01 -6.11
CA ASP A 29 18.59 -14.68 -5.62
C ASP A 29 17.62 -13.63 -6.18
N LEU A 30 16.59 -13.32 -5.39
CA LEU A 30 15.55 -12.35 -5.70
C LEU A 30 16.13 -11.00 -6.16
N MET A 31 17.21 -10.54 -5.53
CA MET A 31 17.73 -9.22 -5.85
C MET A 31 18.48 -9.20 -7.17
N SER A 32 19.18 -10.28 -7.50
CA SER A 32 19.80 -10.43 -8.83
C SER A 32 18.75 -10.47 -9.95
N GLU A 33 17.64 -11.17 -9.73
CA GLU A 33 16.55 -11.28 -10.72
C GLU A 33 15.74 -9.98 -10.82
N PHE A 34 15.65 -9.22 -9.73
CA PHE A 34 14.91 -7.96 -9.72
C PHE A 34 15.74 -6.78 -10.22
N PHE A 35 16.89 -6.54 -9.59
CA PHE A 35 17.76 -5.39 -9.80
C PHE A 35 18.99 -5.69 -10.68
N GLY A 36 19.16 -6.92 -11.16
CA GLY A 36 20.31 -7.26 -11.99
C GLY A 36 20.38 -6.47 -13.30
N ASP A 37 21.58 -6.41 -13.86
CA ASP A 37 21.87 -5.83 -15.17
C ASP A 37 22.05 -6.91 -16.26
N GLU A 38 21.84 -8.18 -15.90
CA GLU A 38 21.87 -9.30 -16.84
C GLU A 38 20.56 -9.42 -17.61
N GLU A 39 20.61 -10.11 -18.75
CA GLU A 39 19.42 -10.32 -19.60
C GLU A 39 18.24 -10.95 -18.89
N LYS A 40 18.44 -11.69 -17.80
CA LYS A 40 17.34 -12.35 -17.07
C LYS A 40 16.64 -11.43 -16.08
N ALA A 41 17.28 -10.33 -15.70
CA ALA A 41 16.75 -9.45 -14.67
C ALA A 41 15.62 -8.55 -15.18
N LEU A 42 14.66 -8.28 -14.30
CA LEU A 42 13.50 -7.45 -14.61
C LEU A 42 13.92 -6.00 -14.93
N TYR A 43 14.78 -5.42 -14.10
CA TYR A 43 15.28 -4.05 -14.32
C TYR A 43 15.90 -3.89 -15.72
N HIS A 44 16.76 -4.83 -16.12
CA HIS A 44 17.41 -4.80 -17.43
C HIS A 44 16.39 -4.83 -18.58
N HIS A 45 15.42 -5.74 -18.51
CA HIS A 45 14.35 -5.81 -19.52
C HIS A 45 13.55 -4.50 -19.61
N LEU A 46 13.12 -3.95 -18.47
CA LEU A 46 12.36 -2.71 -18.43
C LEU A 46 13.17 -1.53 -18.97
N SER A 47 14.48 -1.48 -18.68
CA SER A 47 15.38 -0.42 -19.13
C SER A 47 15.58 -0.36 -20.66
N LYS A 48 15.33 -1.47 -21.36
CA LYS A 48 15.46 -1.57 -22.82
C LYS A 48 14.18 -1.21 -23.58
N LEU A 49 13.06 -1.00 -22.89
CA LEU A 49 11.80 -0.66 -23.55
C LEU A 49 11.78 0.81 -23.96
N ASP A 50 11.50 1.11 -25.23
CA ASP A 50 11.53 2.47 -25.79
C ASP A 50 10.59 3.46 -25.07
N ASN A 51 9.52 2.96 -24.46
CA ASN A 51 8.51 3.76 -23.78
C ASN A 51 8.76 3.95 -22.27
N VAL A 52 9.87 3.41 -21.75
CA VAL A 52 10.28 3.57 -20.35
C VAL A 52 11.25 4.73 -20.23
N LYS A 53 11.00 5.60 -19.25
CA LYS A 53 11.83 6.76 -18.90
C LYS A 53 12.05 6.78 -17.39
N ASN A 54 13.08 7.49 -16.94
CA ASN A 54 13.37 7.72 -15.52
C ASN A 54 13.37 6.43 -14.67
N ILE A 55 13.79 5.30 -15.24
CA ILE A 55 13.86 4.04 -14.50
C ILE A 55 15.00 4.10 -13.48
N GLN A 56 14.73 3.68 -12.24
CA GLN A 56 15.73 3.65 -11.18
C GLN A 56 15.49 2.52 -10.17
N LYS A 57 16.58 2.05 -9.57
CA LYS A 57 16.59 1.04 -8.50
C LYS A 57 16.53 1.77 -7.15
N VAL A 58 15.51 1.51 -6.36
CA VAL A 58 15.32 2.15 -5.05
C VAL A 58 15.52 1.11 -3.95
N ASN A 59 16.68 1.16 -3.29
CA ASN A 59 17.05 0.20 -2.25
C ASN A 59 16.70 0.74 -0.85
N THR A 60 15.45 0.51 -0.43
CA THR A 60 14.96 0.91 0.91
C THR A 60 14.57 -0.31 1.75
N ARG A 61 13.73 -0.14 2.78
CA ARG A 61 13.20 -1.25 3.58
C ARG A 61 12.43 -2.25 2.71
N ILE A 62 11.73 -1.77 1.69
CA ILE A 62 11.08 -2.58 0.66
C ILE A 62 11.72 -2.15 -0.67
N PRO A 63 12.63 -2.95 -1.25
CA PRO A 63 13.23 -2.64 -2.53
C PRO A 63 12.18 -2.51 -3.62
N LEU A 64 12.31 -1.51 -4.48
CA LEU A 64 11.38 -1.27 -5.58
C LEU A 64 12.09 -0.69 -6.81
N ILE A 65 11.47 -0.84 -7.98
CA ILE A 65 11.85 -0.18 -9.22
C ILE A 65 10.84 0.93 -9.45
N GLU A 66 11.32 2.18 -9.52
CA GLU A 66 10.50 3.31 -9.97
C GLU A 66 10.76 3.51 -11.46
N LEU A 67 9.71 3.74 -12.24
CA LEU A 67 9.84 4.07 -13.65
C LEU A 67 8.67 4.92 -14.13
N ASN A 68 8.88 5.63 -15.23
CA ASN A 68 7.82 6.27 -15.99
C ASN A 68 7.57 5.48 -17.28
N TYR A 69 6.37 4.96 -17.47
CA TYR A 69 5.95 4.32 -18.72
C TYR A 69 4.79 5.09 -19.33
N SER A 70 4.98 5.63 -20.53
CA SER A 70 3.95 6.40 -21.24
C SER A 70 3.35 7.56 -20.41
N ASN A 71 4.19 8.32 -19.70
CA ASN A 71 3.82 9.43 -18.80
C ASN A 71 3.01 9.02 -17.56
N ILE A 72 3.10 7.75 -17.15
CA ILE A 72 2.54 7.23 -15.91
C ILE A 72 3.69 6.72 -15.06
N ASP A 73 3.78 7.18 -13.82
CA ASP A 73 4.78 6.72 -12.85
C ASP A 73 4.33 5.39 -12.23
N PHE A 74 5.26 4.47 -12.07
CA PHE A 74 5.05 3.14 -11.51
C PHE A 74 6.07 2.86 -10.41
N ASP A 75 5.57 2.35 -9.30
CA ASP A 75 6.36 1.81 -8.19
C ASP A 75 6.17 0.30 -8.18
N ILE A 76 7.17 -0.44 -8.66
CA ILE A 76 7.10 -1.89 -8.77
C ILE A 76 7.84 -2.51 -7.59
N VAL A 77 7.14 -3.31 -6.79
CA VAL A 77 7.72 -4.12 -5.71
C VAL A 77 7.65 -5.59 -6.10
N LEU A 78 8.74 -6.32 -5.88
CA LEU A 78 8.79 -7.77 -6.11
C LEU A 78 8.68 -8.55 -4.79
N ILE A 79 7.81 -9.56 -4.78
CA ILE A 79 7.64 -10.50 -3.67
C ILE A 79 7.91 -11.92 -4.19
N LEU A 80 8.79 -12.63 -3.47
CA LEU A 80 8.97 -14.06 -3.64
C LEU A 80 8.11 -14.81 -2.64
N LEU A 81 7.28 -15.73 -3.13
CA LEU A 81 6.54 -16.68 -2.31
C LEU A 81 7.21 -18.05 -2.37
N PRO A 82 7.50 -18.67 -1.23
CA PRO A 82 8.16 -19.98 -1.16
C PRO A 82 7.25 -21.17 -1.55
N SER A 83 5.96 -20.93 -1.75
CA SER A 83 4.97 -21.93 -2.11
C SER A 83 4.08 -21.45 -3.26
N GLU A 84 3.52 -22.43 -3.99
CA GLU A 84 2.57 -22.19 -5.08
C GLU A 84 1.35 -21.40 -4.58
N ILE A 85 0.91 -20.42 -5.37
CA ILE A 85 -0.22 -19.57 -5.03
C ILE A 85 -1.50 -20.40 -5.14
N PRO A 86 -2.25 -20.59 -4.04
CA PRO A 86 -3.50 -21.33 -4.10
C PRO A 86 -4.51 -20.62 -5.02
N ASN A 87 -5.15 -21.36 -5.93
CA ASN A 87 -6.22 -20.81 -6.76
C ASN A 87 -7.54 -20.66 -5.96
N THR A 88 -7.54 -19.80 -4.94
CA THR A 88 -8.71 -19.52 -4.10
C THR A 88 -8.76 -18.03 -3.69
N PRO A 89 -9.95 -17.46 -3.40
CA PRO A 89 -10.06 -16.05 -3.03
C PRO A 89 -9.22 -15.62 -1.80
N ASN A 90 -9.03 -16.53 -0.84
CA ASN A 90 -8.25 -16.30 0.38
C ASN A 90 -6.83 -16.87 0.28
N TRP A 91 -6.22 -16.79 -0.91
CA TRP A 91 -4.90 -17.37 -1.15
C TRP A 91 -3.82 -16.79 -0.24
N ILE A 92 -3.92 -15.50 0.11
CA ILE A 92 -2.90 -14.86 0.95
C ILE A 92 -2.96 -15.40 2.38
N GLU A 93 -4.15 -15.59 2.96
CA GLU A 93 -4.30 -16.25 4.26
C GLU A 93 -3.63 -17.62 4.25
N LYS A 94 -3.90 -18.42 3.22
CA LYS A 94 -3.31 -19.76 3.08
C LYS A 94 -1.79 -19.73 2.93
N VAL A 95 -1.25 -18.79 2.13
CA VAL A 95 0.20 -18.60 2.01
C VAL A 95 0.79 -18.23 3.37
N LEU A 96 0.18 -17.30 4.11
CA LEU A 96 0.66 -16.92 5.44
C LEU A 96 0.53 -18.03 6.48
N GLU A 97 -0.50 -18.89 6.39
CA GLU A 97 -0.70 -20.06 7.27
C GLU A 97 0.34 -21.15 7.01
N ASN A 98 0.64 -21.41 5.74
CA ASN A 98 1.66 -22.38 5.32
C ASN A 98 3.06 -21.90 5.73
N GLU A 99 3.29 -20.59 5.66
CA GLU A 99 4.55 -19.96 5.99
C GLU A 99 4.64 -19.54 7.45
N LYS A 100 4.66 -20.53 8.35
CA LYS A 100 4.75 -20.33 9.80
C LYS A 100 5.95 -19.48 10.26
N ASN A 101 6.97 -19.33 9.41
CA ASN A 101 8.17 -18.55 9.67
C ASN A 101 8.12 -17.12 9.11
N LEU A 102 7.11 -16.76 8.30
CA LEU A 102 6.90 -15.40 7.84
C LEU A 102 6.26 -14.57 8.97
N ALA A 103 7.12 -13.99 9.80
CA ALA A 103 6.68 -13.12 10.87
C ALA A 103 5.91 -11.91 10.30
N ILE A 104 4.88 -11.47 11.03
CA ILE A 104 4.20 -10.19 10.77
C ILE A 104 5.25 -9.07 10.87
N GLY A 105 5.65 -8.51 9.73
CA GLY A 105 6.69 -7.48 9.65
C GLY A 105 7.95 -7.89 8.88
N ASP A 106 8.04 -9.14 8.40
CA ASP A 106 9.04 -9.54 7.43
C ASP A 106 8.88 -8.69 6.16
N ARG A 107 9.99 -8.13 5.69
CA ARG A 107 10.05 -7.29 4.47
C ARG A 107 9.53 -8.05 3.25
N LYS A 108 9.60 -9.39 3.25
CA LYS A 108 9.11 -10.25 2.18
C LYS A 108 7.60 -10.15 1.95
N ILE A 109 6.80 -10.05 3.01
CA ILE A 109 5.32 -10.05 2.91
C ILE A 109 4.69 -8.71 3.24
N LEU A 110 5.47 -7.75 3.73
CA LEU A 110 4.97 -6.42 4.10
C LEU A 110 4.15 -5.73 2.99
N PRO A 111 4.50 -5.79 1.70
CA PRO A 111 3.69 -5.15 0.67
C PRO A 111 2.31 -5.81 0.48
N LEU A 112 2.15 -7.11 0.82
CA LEU A 112 0.85 -7.80 0.77
C LEU A 112 -0.15 -7.22 1.78
N ALA A 113 0.32 -6.59 2.86
CA ALA A 113 -0.56 -5.93 3.83
C ALA A 113 -1.35 -4.78 3.18
N SER A 114 -0.70 -3.98 2.34
CA SER A 114 -1.34 -2.90 1.57
C SER A 114 -2.35 -3.45 0.57
N TYR A 115 -2.00 -4.54 -0.11
CA TYR A 115 -2.93 -5.24 -1.02
C TYR A 115 -4.18 -5.75 -0.27
N LYS A 116 -4.00 -6.45 0.86
CA LYS A 116 -5.12 -6.94 1.68
C LYS A 116 -6.02 -5.81 2.19
N ALA A 117 -5.44 -4.71 2.62
CA ALA A 117 -6.20 -3.55 3.04
C ALA A 117 -7.08 -3.02 1.89
N ASN A 118 -6.53 -2.92 0.68
CA ASN A 118 -7.28 -2.47 -0.50
C ASN A 118 -8.39 -3.45 -0.88
N GLU A 119 -8.12 -4.76 -0.89
CA GLU A 119 -9.11 -5.81 -1.15
C GLU A 119 -10.26 -5.75 -0.14
N PHE A 120 -9.93 -5.62 1.15
CA PHE A 120 -10.94 -5.47 2.20
C PHE A 120 -11.85 -4.27 1.96
N ILE A 121 -11.29 -3.12 1.55
CA ILE A 121 -12.07 -1.92 1.26
C ILE A 121 -12.99 -2.14 0.06
N LEU A 122 -12.48 -2.76 -1.00
CA LEU A 122 -13.26 -3.11 -2.18
C LEU A 122 -14.44 -4.02 -1.80
N GLU A 123 -14.16 -5.05 -1.00
CA GLU A 123 -15.10 -6.10 -0.66
C GLU A 123 -16.12 -5.69 0.43
N LYS A 124 -15.77 -4.80 1.36
CA LYS A 124 -16.67 -4.40 2.46
C LYS A 124 -17.33 -3.05 2.28
N ILE A 125 -16.73 -2.16 1.48
CA ILE A 125 -17.19 -0.76 1.38
C ILE A 125 -17.62 -0.42 -0.04
N LEU A 126 -16.85 -0.82 -1.05
CA LEU A 126 -17.08 -0.38 -2.43
C LEU A 126 -18.03 -1.28 -3.23
N LYS A 127 -18.69 -2.26 -2.60
CA LYS A 127 -19.71 -3.12 -3.23
C LYS A 127 -20.97 -2.37 -3.68
N GLU A 128 -21.33 -1.29 -2.99
CA GLU A 128 -22.53 -0.50 -3.27
C GLU A 128 -22.14 0.88 -3.84
N ASP A 129 -22.69 1.26 -4.99
CA ASP A 129 -22.30 2.47 -5.72
C ASP A 129 -22.38 3.75 -4.89
N LEU A 130 -23.48 3.93 -4.13
CA LEU A 130 -23.66 5.12 -3.31
C LEU A 130 -22.63 5.18 -2.17
N ARG A 131 -22.35 4.02 -1.55
CA ARG A 131 -21.38 3.91 -0.48
C ARG A 131 -19.97 4.15 -1.00
N ALA A 132 -19.65 3.60 -2.17
CA ALA A 132 -18.41 3.82 -2.88
C ALA A 132 -18.19 5.30 -3.22
N LYS A 133 -19.21 5.97 -3.75
CA LYS A 133 -19.18 7.40 -4.07
C LYS A 133 -18.90 8.24 -2.82
N ASN A 134 -19.62 8.01 -1.74
CA ASN A 134 -19.39 8.73 -0.48
C ASN A 134 -17.98 8.47 0.05
N PHE A 135 -17.47 7.23 -0.06
CA PHE A 135 -16.17 6.85 0.48
C PHE A 135 -15.05 7.57 -0.27
N ARG A 136 -15.14 7.58 -1.60
CA ARG A 136 -14.22 8.32 -2.48
C ARG A 136 -14.25 9.82 -2.17
N PHE A 137 -15.43 10.41 -1.98
CA PHE A 137 -15.54 11.82 -1.60
C PHE A 137 -14.92 12.12 -0.23
N ALA A 138 -15.12 11.25 0.75
CA ALA A 138 -14.52 11.41 2.07
C ALA A 138 -12.98 11.37 2.00
N ILE A 139 -12.40 10.43 1.24
CA ILE A 139 -10.96 10.37 1.01
C ILE A 139 -10.46 11.63 0.30
N ILE A 140 -11.11 12.05 -0.78
CA ILE A 140 -10.70 13.24 -1.55
C ILE A 140 -10.75 14.49 -0.65
N ALA A 141 -11.82 14.67 0.12
CA ALA A 141 -11.97 15.79 1.05
C ALA A 141 -10.84 15.80 2.09
N MET A 142 -10.55 14.65 2.70
CA MET A 142 -9.46 14.52 3.67
C MET A 142 -8.08 14.74 3.04
N LYS A 143 -7.85 14.25 1.83
CA LYS A 143 -6.60 14.46 1.09
C LYS A 143 -6.39 15.94 0.76
N ILE A 144 -7.43 16.65 0.30
CA ILE A 144 -7.36 18.09 0.04
C ILE A 144 -7.09 18.85 1.33
N TRP A 145 -7.81 18.54 2.41
CA TRP A 145 -7.63 19.19 3.70
C TRP A 145 -6.23 18.95 4.27
N ALA A 146 -5.73 17.72 4.23
CA ALA A 146 -4.40 17.37 4.71
C ALA A 146 -3.30 18.09 3.91
N LYS A 147 -3.45 18.20 2.58
CA LYS A 147 -2.55 18.97 1.73
C LYS A 147 -2.56 20.46 2.10
N LYS A 148 -3.74 21.06 2.22
CA LYS A 148 -3.89 22.48 2.60
C LYS A 148 -3.38 22.79 4.00
N SER A 149 -3.42 21.80 4.89
CA SER A 149 -2.94 21.92 6.27
C SER A 149 -1.47 21.53 6.41
N SER A 150 -0.77 21.25 5.30
CA SER A 150 0.64 20.83 5.27
C SER A 150 0.94 19.62 6.16
N ILE A 151 0.01 18.67 6.25
CA ILE A 151 0.16 17.40 7.00
C ILE A 151 -0.03 16.18 6.10
N TYR A 152 0.02 16.35 4.78
CA TYR A 152 -0.02 15.26 3.81
C TYR A 152 1.40 14.93 3.31
N GLY A 153 1.78 13.66 3.34
CA GLY A 153 3.09 13.19 2.90
C GLY A 153 3.38 11.77 3.37
N ASN A 154 4.42 11.16 2.80
CA ASN A 154 4.87 9.81 3.15
C ASN A 154 5.99 9.81 4.21
N ILE A 155 6.23 10.97 4.85
CA ILE A 155 7.20 11.15 5.93
C ILE A 155 6.54 10.83 7.27
N PHE A 156 7.32 10.32 8.22
CA PHE A 156 6.84 9.92 9.54
C PHE A 156 6.01 11.04 10.22
N GLY A 157 4.79 10.70 10.65
CA GLY A 157 3.85 11.63 11.29
C GLY A 157 2.88 12.36 10.36
N PHE A 158 3.02 12.21 9.03
CA PHE A 158 2.11 12.81 8.04
C PHE A 158 1.05 11.80 7.56
N LEU A 159 -0.08 12.31 7.09
CA LEU A 159 -1.15 11.53 6.48
C LEU A 159 -0.76 11.12 5.05
N SER A 160 -0.67 9.81 4.80
CA SER A 160 -0.54 9.26 3.45
C SER A 160 -1.88 8.75 2.92
N GLY A 161 -1.97 8.51 1.61
CA GLY A 161 -3.19 7.99 0.97
C GLY A 161 -3.65 6.65 1.58
N SER A 162 -2.71 5.75 1.86
CA SER A 162 -2.98 4.44 2.48
C SER A 162 -3.48 4.60 3.92
N ILE A 163 -2.85 5.47 4.72
CA ILE A 163 -3.28 5.76 6.09
C ILE A 163 -4.70 6.35 6.11
N LEU A 164 -4.97 7.32 5.23
CA LEU A 164 -6.30 7.92 5.10
C LEU A 164 -7.35 6.87 4.72
N SER A 165 -7.03 5.98 3.78
CA SER A 165 -7.95 4.93 3.33
C SER A 165 -8.31 3.98 4.47
N ILE A 166 -7.31 3.49 5.22
CA ILE A 166 -7.52 2.60 6.37
C ILE A 166 -8.32 3.31 7.47
N PHE A 167 -7.96 4.56 7.80
CA PHE A 167 -8.63 5.35 8.82
C PHE A 167 -10.11 5.56 8.50
N ILE A 168 -10.41 6.02 7.28
CA ILE A 168 -11.78 6.30 6.82
C ILE A 168 -12.58 5.00 6.74
N SER A 169 -11.97 3.89 6.32
CA SER A 169 -12.63 2.58 6.29
C SER A 169 -13.13 2.15 7.66
N LYS A 170 -12.35 2.36 8.72
CA LYS A 170 -12.79 2.08 10.09
C LYS A 170 -14.04 2.88 10.47
N ILE A 171 -14.09 4.16 10.11
CA ILE A 171 -15.28 5.00 10.36
C ILE A 171 -16.50 4.48 9.57
N TYR A 172 -16.28 4.06 8.32
CA TYR A 172 -17.32 3.48 7.47
C TYR A 172 -17.91 2.17 7.99
N LEU A 173 -17.11 1.37 8.70
CA LEU A 173 -17.60 0.16 9.36
C LEU A 173 -18.42 0.49 10.61
N LEU A 174 -18.06 1.54 11.35
CA LEU A 174 -18.78 1.98 12.54
C LEU A 174 -20.10 2.68 12.22
N TYR A 175 -20.19 3.34 11.06
CA TYR A 175 -21.36 4.11 10.63
C TYR A 175 -21.83 3.68 9.22
N PRO A 176 -22.29 2.43 9.04
CA PRO A 176 -22.55 1.86 7.71
C PRO A 176 -23.64 2.59 6.92
N ASN A 177 -24.62 3.21 7.62
CA ASN A 177 -25.77 3.89 7.02
C ASN A 177 -25.65 5.42 7.04
N ALA A 178 -24.50 5.97 7.45
CA ALA A 178 -24.32 7.41 7.54
C ALA A 178 -24.20 8.05 6.14
N ASN A 179 -24.82 9.22 5.97
CA ASN A 179 -24.62 10.04 4.79
C ASN A 179 -23.24 10.73 4.84
N LEU A 180 -22.81 11.30 3.70
CA LEU A 180 -21.50 11.91 3.56
C LEU A 180 -21.21 12.99 4.61
N HIS A 181 -22.20 13.83 4.96
CA HIS A 181 -22.01 14.89 5.96
C HIS A 181 -21.69 14.32 7.34
N VAL A 182 -22.49 13.35 7.80
CA VAL A 182 -22.24 12.67 9.08
C VAL A 182 -20.90 11.95 9.07
N LEU A 183 -20.55 11.29 7.96
CA LEU A 183 -19.26 10.61 7.83
C LEU A 183 -18.09 11.58 7.95
N LEU A 184 -18.10 12.70 7.23
CA LEU A 184 -17.06 13.73 7.33
C LEU A 184 -16.94 14.25 8.77
N GLN A 185 -18.07 14.55 9.42
CA GLN A 185 -18.08 14.98 10.82
C GLN A 185 -17.42 13.94 11.74
N ARG A 186 -17.74 12.65 11.57
CA ARG A 186 -17.16 11.56 12.36
C ARG A 186 -15.67 11.39 12.08
N ILE A 187 -15.24 11.45 10.81
CA ILE A 187 -13.84 11.37 10.40
C ILE A 187 -13.03 12.47 11.08
N PHE A 188 -13.45 13.74 10.98
CA PHE A 188 -12.74 14.85 11.62
C PHE A 188 -12.74 14.75 13.14
N LEU A 189 -13.87 14.42 13.75
CA LEU A 189 -13.96 14.27 15.20
C LEU A 189 -13.02 13.17 15.71
N THR A 190 -13.04 11.99 15.07
CA THR A 190 -12.14 10.89 15.47
C THR A 190 -10.68 11.26 15.26
N PHE A 191 -10.35 11.96 14.17
CA PHE A 191 -8.98 12.40 13.90
C PHE A 191 -8.48 13.39 14.96
N LEU A 192 -9.30 14.39 15.31
CA LEU A 192 -8.96 15.38 16.34
C LEU A 192 -8.81 14.74 17.71
N THR A 193 -9.72 13.84 18.10
CA THR A 193 -9.61 13.09 19.37
C THR A 193 -8.32 12.28 19.43
N TRP A 194 -7.95 11.64 18.31
CA TRP A 194 -6.69 10.89 18.22
C TRP A 194 -5.47 11.80 18.42
N LEU A 195 -5.41 12.95 17.73
CA LEU A 195 -4.33 13.92 17.91
C LEU A 195 -4.22 14.43 19.35
N MET A 196 -5.35 14.74 19.99
CA MET A 196 -5.38 15.20 21.37
C MET A 196 -4.87 14.14 22.35
N SER A 197 -5.24 12.87 22.14
CA SER A 197 -4.74 11.75 22.94
C SER A 197 -3.24 11.49 22.74
N ALA A 198 -2.73 11.67 21.52
CA ALA A 198 -1.29 11.56 21.25
C ALA A 198 -0.50 12.71 21.91
N HIS A 199 -1.08 13.91 21.94
CA HIS A 199 -0.48 15.06 22.61
C HIS A 199 -0.45 14.92 24.15
N SER A 200 -1.47 14.29 24.76
CA SER A 200 -1.48 14.03 26.20
C SER A 200 -0.42 12.99 26.61
N ILE A 201 -0.19 11.97 25.77
CA ILE A 201 0.84 10.95 26.00
C ILE A 201 2.25 11.56 25.91
N THR A 202 2.50 12.41 24.91
CA THR A 202 3.82 13.06 24.74
C THR A 202 4.13 14.07 25.84
N LYS A 203 3.14 14.82 26.35
CA LYS A 203 3.33 15.67 27.55
C LYS A 203 3.63 14.86 28.81
N THR A 204 3.00 13.70 29.00
CA THR A 204 3.23 12.85 30.17
C THR A 204 4.64 12.22 30.16
N LEU A 205 5.19 11.94 28.97
CA LEU A 205 6.55 11.41 28.83
C LEU A 205 7.64 12.50 28.97
N LEU A 206 7.35 13.75 28.57
CA LEU A 206 8.29 14.87 28.69
C LEU A 206 8.31 15.54 30.06
N LEU A 207 7.27 15.37 30.88
CA LEU A 207 7.20 15.90 32.26
C LEU A 207 7.73 14.92 33.31
N ASN A 208 8.17 13.72 32.91
CA ASN A 208 8.76 12.70 33.78
C ASN A 208 10.29 12.59 33.64
N HIS A 209 10.95 13.64 33.13
CA HIS A 209 12.41 13.79 33.12
C HIS A 209 12.82 15.12 33.73
#